data_AF-A0A972DKC7-F1
#
_entry.id   AF-A0A972DKC7-F1
#
_cell.length_a   1.000
_cell.length_b   1.000
_cell.length_c   1.000
_cell.angle_alpha   90.00
_cell.angle_beta   90.00
_cell.angle_gamma   90.00
#
_symmetry.space_group_name_H-M   'P 1'
#
loop_
_entity.id
_entity.type
_entity.pdbx_description
1 polymer ?
#
loop_
_entity_poly.entity_id
_entity_poly.type
_entity_poly.pdbx_seq_one_letter_code
_entity_poly.pdbx_strand_id
1 'polypeptide(L)'
;MFASTLPLLPLVLDDVPWALRQMLVQEGLPHIERDRRSALGRFLLFDSRNGPLRRPRAGQIAIDVELLRAPFDEDPFSQWSDHRPQRFAWQVGPLRPAEEIARVDKRALRRGVMARLQEELERRGGVWIGLAPYPLPYRSAFNWRIDYDAFDERDFARLQAVLSAREDAVSHFVNGSAYQGRLAWVRRLAGQDVGSHGYWHHTYRTYEENLRNIERGIQVLEEAGLRPAGFTAPGGRFNRSLLKALERLEVGHSSEFALAYDELPLFPAGSSVLQIPVHPVCLGIVLEAARSDQRRQAAEAAREYFAELVHARIDSGEPVFLYGHPTGRLGRYPHVVEGVFREIDGRGDVWPVTMSVWAEWWRARRHIQLRVVRDGEGYAVELVHKPVRHGLAIEYRRGARVARLPLEAAKLRFSPAAVEYRKQEPAAAVRPLRVDSRHGLRGRVRRWVDWERETPVEEIAPTTLRNVAKRTLRTLWK
;
A
#
# COMPACT_ATOMS: atom_id res chain seq x y z
N MET A 1 -25.14 -14.06 -40.88
CA MET A 1 -24.97 -13.17 -39.71
C MET A 1 -23.72 -13.61 -38.97
N PHE A 2 -22.62 -12.88 -39.08
CA PHE A 2 -21.43 -13.14 -38.27
C PHE A 2 -21.81 -12.85 -36.82
N ALA A 3 -21.76 -13.86 -35.93
CA ALA A 3 -21.90 -13.62 -34.51
C ALA A 3 -20.75 -12.69 -34.10
N SER A 4 -21.05 -11.40 -33.87
CA SER A 4 -20.04 -10.46 -33.40
C SER A 4 -19.56 -10.98 -32.05
N THR A 5 -18.36 -11.54 -32.00
CA THR A 5 -17.80 -12.10 -30.77
C THR A 5 -17.67 -10.98 -29.75
N LEU A 6 -18.27 -11.17 -28.57
CA LEU A 6 -18.13 -10.23 -27.46
C LEU A 6 -16.64 -10.00 -27.15
N PRO A 7 -16.25 -8.78 -26.73
CA PRO A 7 -14.87 -8.50 -26.39
C PRO A 7 -14.40 -9.40 -25.23
N LEU A 8 -13.14 -9.81 -25.25
CA LEU A 8 -12.55 -10.65 -24.20
C LEU A 8 -12.45 -9.90 -22.86
N LEU A 9 -12.16 -8.60 -22.91
CA LEU A 9 -12.18 -7.68 -21.77
C LEU A 9 -12.92 -6.39 -22.18
N PRO A 10 -13.66 -5.74 -21.27
CA PRO A 10 -13.64 -5.92 -19.81
C PRO A 10 -14.37 -7.17 -19.30
N LEU A 11 -14.03 -7.60 -18.08
CA LEU A 11 -14.84 -8.52 -17.29
C LEU A 11 -16.12 -7.82 -16.83
N VAL A 12 -17.26 -8.50 -16.94
CA VAL A 12 -18.54 -7.99 -16.42
C VAL A 12 -18.74 -8.52 -15.02
N LEU A 13 -18.97 -7.63 -14.04
CA LEU A 13 -19.15 -7.98 -12.63
C LEU A 13 -20.64 -7.92 -12.24
N ASP A 14 -21.19 -9.00 -11.72
CA ASP A 14 -22.58 -9.09 -11.25
C ASP A 14 -22.60 -9.53 -9.79
N ASP A 15 -22.71 -8.55 -8.90
CA ASP A 15 -22.83 -8.77 -7.46
C ASP A 15 -21.69 -9.60 -6.85
N VAL A 16 -20.46 -9.38 -7.33
CA VAL A 16 -19.26 -10.02 -6.78
C VAL A 16 -18.86 -9.40 -5.43
N PRO A 17 -17.93 -9.98 -4.66
CA PRO A 17 -17.39 -9.33 -3.46
C PRO A 17 -16.63 -8.04 -3.76
N TRP A 18 -16.72 -7.04 -2.88
CA TRP A 18 -15.93 -5.80 -2.99
C TRP A 18 -14.41 -6.06 -3.04
N ALA A 19 -13.93 -7.06 -2.28
CA ALA A 19 -12.53 -7.47 -2.27
C ALA A 19 -12.03 -7.86 -3.68
N LEU A 20 -12.83 -8.62 -4.44
CA LEU A 20 -12.47 -9.00 -5.80
C LEU A 20 -12.32 -7.77 -6.71
N ARG A 21 -13.21 -6.78 -6.58
CA ARG A 21 -13.11 -5.52 -7.35
C ARG A 21 -11.79 -4.81 -7.08
N GLN A 22 -11.38 -4.71 -5.82
CA GLN A 22 -10.10 -4.09 -5.47
C GLN A 22 -8.91 -4.85 -6.05
N MET A 23 -8.92 -6.19 -5.95
CA MET A 23 -7.86 -7.01 -6.54
C MET A 23 -7.75 -6.80 -8.07
N LEU A 24 -8.89 -6.73 -8.77
CA LEU A 24 -8.93 -6.42 -10.21
C LEU A 24 -8.37 -5.03 -10.53
N VAL A 25 -8.71 -4.01 -9.73
CA VAL A 25 -8.15 -2.65 -9.84
C VAL A 25 -6.62 -2.69 -9.65
N GLN A 26 -6.11 -3.43 -8.67
CA GLN A 26 -4.68 -3.55 -8.42
C GLN A 26 -3.96 -4.22 -9.59
N GLU A 27 -4.50 -5.31 -10.14
CA GLU A 27 -3.97 -5.95 -11.36
C GLU A 27 -4.15 -5.11 -12.63
N GLY A 28 -4.95 -4.04 -12.57
CA GLY A 28 -5.29 -3.23 -13.74
C GLY A 28 -6.11 -4.00 -14.77
N LEU A 29 -6.80 -5.06 -14.34
CA LEU A 29 -7.60 -5.88 -15.24
C LEU A 29 -8.89 -5.12 -15.59
N PRO A 30 -9.20 -4.89 -16.87
CA PRO A 30 -10.37 -4.12 -17.26
C PRO A 30 -11.65 -4.82 -16.82
N HIS A 31 -12.52 -4.09 -16.12
CA HIS A 31 -13.78 -4.62 -15.63
C HIS A 31 -14.85 -3.51 -15.61
N ILE A 32 -16.12 -3.93 -15.63
CA ILE A 32 -17.29 -3.06 -15.56
C ILE A 32 -18.38 -3.71 -14.71
N GLU A 33 -19.15 -2.92 -13.97
CA GLU A 33 -20.36 -3.44 -13.31
C GLU A 33 -21.41 -3.81 -14.36
N ARG A 34 -22.19 -4.83 -14.06
CA ARG A 34 -23.31 -5.25 -14.89
C ARG A 34 -24.44 -4.21 -14.82
N ASP A 35 -24.45 -3.29 -15.78
CA ASP A 35 -25.62 -2.46 -16.07
C ASP A 35 -26.58 -3.17 -17.06
N ARG A 36 -27.88 -2.96 -16.88
CA ARG A 36 -28.95 -3.46 -17.76
C ARG A 36 -28.77 -2.95 -19.20
N ARG A 37 -28.15 -1.79 -19.41
CA ARG A 37 -28.17 -1.10 -20.72
C ARG A 37 -26.90 -1.26 -21.57
N SER A 38 -25.72 -1.60 -21.05
CA SER A 38 -24.48 -1.40 -21.81
C SER A 38 -23.30 -2.36 -21.60
N ALA A 39 -23.37 -3.34 -20.68
CA ALA A 39 -22.17 -4.15 -20.39
C ALA A 39 -21.77 -5.10 -21.55
N LEU A 40 -20.72 -4.73 -22.29
CA LEU A 40 -20.08 -5.55 -23.33
C LEU A 40 -18.83 -6.21 -22.75
N GLY A 41 -18.87 -7.53 -22.62
CA GLY A 41 -17.76 -8.36 -22.16
C GLY A 41 -18.15 -9.83 -22.25
N ARG A 42 -17.22 -10.68 -22.70
CA ARG A 42 -17.45 -12.12 -22.88
C ARG A 42 -17.58 -12.84 -21.54
N PHE A 43 -16.83 -12.44 -20.53
CA PHE A 43 -16.81 -13.12 -19.23
C PHE A 43 -17.64 -12.34 -18.21
N LEU A 44 -18.56 -13.04 -17.57
CA LEU A 44 -19.44 -12.54 -16.52
C LEU A 44 -19.04 -13.20 -15.19
N LEU A 45 -18.47 -12.44 -14.28
CA LEU A 45 -18.20 -12.89 -12.91
C LEU A 45 -19.44 -12.64 -12.06
N PHE A 46 -19.85 -13.64 -11.28
CA PHE A 46 -20.94 -13.52 -10.32
C PHE A 46 -20.64 -14.31 -9.04
N ASP A 47 -21.32 -14.00 -7.95
CA ASP A 47 -21.20 -14.74 -6.68
C ASP A 47 -22.48 -15.48 -6.36
N SER A 48 -22.48 -16.81 -6.47
CA SER A 48 -23.65 -17.63 -6.14
C SER A 48 -24.08 -17.52 -4.68
N ARG A 49 -23.20 -17.06 -3.78
CA ARG A 49 -23.55 -16.78 -2.37
C ARG A 49 -24.48 -15.58 -2.21
N ASN A 50 -24.48 -14.64 -3.16
CA ASN A 50 -25.33 -13.44 -3.10
C ASN A 50 -26.67 -13.62 -3.82
N GLY A 51 -26.87 -14.76 -4.50
CA GLY A 51 -28.13 -15.11 -5.14
C GLY A 51 -27.95 -15.86 -6.45
N PRO A 52 -29.07 -16.23 -7.11
CA PRO A 52 -29.01 -16.94 -8.38
C PRO A 52 -28.40 -16.06 -9.48
N LEU A 53 -27.62 -16.68 -10.35
CA LEU A 53 -27.08 -16.03 -11.55
C LEU A 53 -28.22 -15.43 -12.38
N ARG A 54 -28.15 -14.11 -12.58
CA ARG A 54 -29.01 -13.46 -13.58
C ARG A 54 -28.61 -13.92 -14.97
N ARG A 55 -29.59 -14.31 -15.79
CA ARG A 55 -29.40 -14.87 -17.15
C ARG A 55 -28.30 -14.13 -17.94
N PRO A 56 -27.20 -14.78 -18.33
CA PRO A 56 -26.16 -14.17 -19.16
C PRO A 56 -26.68 -13.75 -20.54
N ARG A 57 -26.06 -12.75 -21.17
CA ARG A 57 -26.34 -12.39 -22.57
C ARG A 57 -25.81 -13.47 -23.52
N ALA A 58 -26.36 -13.53 -24.73
CA ALA A 58 -25.88 -14.47 -25.75
C ALA A 58 -24.37 -14.29 -25.98
N GLY A 59 -23.62 -15.40 -25.94
CA GLY A 59 -22.16 -15.40 -26.08
C GLY A 59 -21.37 -15.09 -24.79
N GLN A 60 -22.03 -14.73 -23.68
CA GLN A 60 -21.36 -14.57 -22.40
C GLN A 60 -21.08 -15.92 -21.74
N ILE A 61 -19.95 -16.01 -21.07
CA ILE A 61 -19.51 -17.15 -20.27
C ILE A 61 -19.54 -16.71 -18.81
N ALA A 62 -20.45 -17.30 -18.04
CA ALA A 62 -20.53 -17.05 -16.61
C ALA A 62 -19.46 -17.83 -15.84
N ILE A 63 -18.84 -17.17 -14.87
CA ILE A 63 -17.81 -17.70 -13.96
C ILE A 63 -18.27 -17.36 -12.54
N ASP A 64 -18.55 -18.39 -11.76
CA ASP A 64 -18.92 -18.23 -10.36
C ASP A 64 -17.65 -17.97 -9.53
N VAL A 65 -17.60 -16.89 -8.76
CA VAL A 65 -16.43 -16.58 -7.93
C VAL A 65 -16.25 -17.58 -6.78
N GLU A 66 -17.22 -18.45 -6.51
CA GLU A 66 -17.07 -19.56 -5.56
C GLU A 66 -15.87 -20.45 -5.88
N LEU A 67 -15.57 -20.68 -7.16
CA LEU A 67 -14.40 -21.48 -7.55
C LEU A 67 -13.06 -20.84 -7.13
N LEU A 68 -13.03 -19.52 -6.92
CA LEU A 68 -11.85 -18.80 -6.44
C LEU A 68 -11.60 -19.02 -4.94
N ARG A 69 -12.61 -19.48 -4.19
CA ARG A 69 -12.51 -19.75 -2.75
C ARG A 69 -11.95 -21.12 -2.43
N ALA A 70 -12.16 -22.10 -3.32
CA ALA A 70 -11.85 -23.51 -3.07
C ALA A 70 -10.42 -23.82 -2.54
N PRO A 71 -9.36 -23.10 -2.95
CA PRO A 71 -8.00 -23.40 -2.46
C PRO A 71 -7.66 -22.80 -1.08
N PHE A 72 -8.57 -22.05 -0.45
CA PHE A 72 -8.29 -21.31 0.78
C PHE A 72 -9.04 -21.93 1.96
N ASP A 73 -8.37 -22.02 3.11
CA ASP A 73 -8.97 -22.56 4.34
C ASP A 73 -10.07 -21.64 4.91
N GLU A 74 -9.95 -20.33 4.65
CA GLU A 74 -10.93 -19.30 5.01
C GLU A 74 -11.33 -18.54 3.75
N ASP A 75 -12.54 -17.94 3.73
CA ASP A 75 -12.99 -17.15 2.57
C ASP A 75 -12.03 -15.98 2.28
N PRO A 76 -11.33 -15.98 1.13
CA PRO A 76 -10.30 -14.98 0.84
C PRO A 76 -10.88 -13.57 0.75
N PHE A 77 -12.15 -13.41 0.40
CA PHE A 77 -12.79 -12.09 0.32
C PHE A 77 -13.14 -11.53 1.71
N SER A 78 -13.43 -12.42 2.66
CA SER A 78 -13.61 -12.07 4.07
C SER A 78 -12.26 -11.73 4.71
N GLN A 79 -11.21 -12.51 4.44
CA GLN A 79 -9.85 -12.24 4.91
C GLN A 79 -9.27 -10.92 4.38
N TRP A 80 -9.57 -10.56 3.12
CA TRP A 80 -9.19 -9.26 2.55
C TRP A 80 -9.75 -8.08 3.37
N SER A 81 -10.95 -8.26 3.91
CA SER A 81 -11.64 -7.28 4.73
C SER A 81 -11.18 -7.30 6.19
N ASP A 82 -10.22 -8.15 6.57
CA ASP A 82 -9.63 -8.12 7.90
C ASP A 82 -8.75 -6.86 8.07
N HIS A 83 -8.92 -6.19 9.21
CA HIS A 83 -8.15 -5.01 9.63
C HIS A 83 -7.47 -5.24 10.98
N ARG A 84 -7.59 -6.46 11.54
CA ARG A 84 -6.98 -6.79 12.83
C ARG A 84 -5.47 -6.86 12.63
N PRO A 85 -4.70 -6.21 13.52
CA PRO A 85 -3.28 -6.38 13.49
C PRO A 85 -2.86 -7.64 14.26
N GLN A 86 -1.64 -8.09 13.99
CA GLN A 86 -0.98 -9.17 14.70
C GLN A 86 0.53 -8.91 14.73
N ARG A 87 1.20 -9.41 15.78
CA ARG A 87 2.64 -9.31 15.90
C ARG A 87 3.36 -10.34 15.05
N PHE A 88 4.33 -9.88 14.28
CA PHE A 88 5.24 -10.71 13.50
C PHE A 88 6.70 -10.33 13.78
N ALA A 89 7.62 -11.21 13.43
CA ALA A 89 9.06 -11.01 13.53
C ALA A 89 9.76 -11.31 12.20
N TRP A 90 10.90 -10.68 11.99
CA TRP A 90 11.76 -10.91 10.83
C TRP A 90 13.13 -11.39 11.29
N GLN A 91 13.86 -12.03 10.38
CA GLN A 91 15.27 -12.34 10.60
C GLN A 91 16.11 -11.27 9.91
N VAL A 92 16.94 -10.54 10.69
CA VAL A 92 17.82 -9.48 10.20
C VAL A 92 19.22 -9.74 10.75
N GLY A 93 20.08 -10.39 9.95
CA GLY A 93 21.35 -10.93 10.46
C GLY A 93 21.11 -11.83 11.68
N PRO A 94 21.74 -11.59 12.85
CA PRO A 94 21.47 -12.33 14.08
C PRO A 94 20.25 -11.82 14.89
N LEU A 95 19.62 -10.72 14.46
CA LEU A 95 18.56 -10.04 15.19
C LEU A 95 17.18 -10.52 14.77
N ARG A 96 16.21 -10.36 15.69
CA ARG A 96 14.80 -10.70 15.47
C ARG A 96 13.87 -9.53 15.81
N PRO A 97 13.90 -8.45 15.01
CA PRO A 97 12.95 -7.35 15.18
C PRO A 97 11.53 -7.86 15.00
N ALA A 98 10.58 -7.22 15.70
CA ALA A 98 9.18 -7.59 15.67
C ALA A 98 8.28 -6.35 15.70
N GLU A 99 7.18 -6.41 14.96
CA GLU A 99 6.24 -5.31 14.77
C GLU A 99 4.80 -5.85 14.69
N GLU A 100 3.83 -5.02 15.07
CA GLU A 100 2.40 -5.28 14.94
C GLU A 100 1.88 -4.78 13.58
N ILE A 101 1.60 -5.70 12.65
CA ILE A 101 1.23 -5.43 11.26
C ILE A 101 -0.13 -6.06 10.91
N ALA A 102 -0.60 -5.92 9.68
CA ALA A 102 -1.83 -6.59 9.23
C ALA A 102 -1.76 -8.10 9.46
N ARG A 103 -2.80 -8.70 10.06
CA ARG A 103 -2.87 -10.15 10.30
C ARG A 103 -2.80 -10.97 9.03
N VAL A 104 -3.42 -10.47 7.96
CA VAL A 104 -3.51 -11.15 6.66
C VAL A 104 -2.48 -10.56 5.71
N ASP A 105 -1.66 -11.41 5.10
CA ASP A 105 -0.82 -11.05 3.96
C ASP A 105 -1.72 -10.85 2.72
N LYS A 106 -2.19 -9.61 2.54
CA LYS A 106 -3.08 -9.24 1.44
C LYS A 106 -2.43 -9.43 0.07
N ARG A 107 -1.10 -9.26 -0.02
CA ARG A 107 -0.34 -9.54 -1.25
C ARG A 107 -0.41 -11.00 -1.63
N ALA A 108 -0.12 -11.92 -0.69
CA ALA A 108 -0.23 -13.35 -0.95
C ALA A 108 -1.67 -13.75 -1.31
N LEU A 109 -2.65 -13.19 -0.59
CA LEU A 109 -4.07 -13.45 -0.82
C LEU A 109 -4.50 -13.03 -2.23
N ARG A 110 -4.25 -11.77 -2.62
CA ARG A 110 -4.55 -11.26 -3.97
C ARG A 110 -3.90 -12.13 -5.04
N ARG A 111 -2.62 -12.45 -4.90
CA ARG A 111 -1.89 -13.29 -5.87
C ARG A 111 -2.54 -14.65 -6.06
N GLY A 112 -2.91 -15.32 -4.96
CA GLY A 112 -3.59 -16.60 -5.03
C GLY A 112 -4.93 -16.52 -5.77
N VAL A 113 -5.76 -15.54 -5.42
CA VAL A 113 -7.08 -15.35 -6.06
C VAL A 113 -6.93 -14.99 -7.54
N MET A 114 -6.00 -14.07 -7.87
CA MET A 114 -5.80 -13.59 -9.24
C MET A 114 -5.19 -14.67 -10.15
N ALA A 115 -4.27 -15.49 -9.64
CA ALA A 115 -3.74 -16.63 -10.38
C ALA A 115 -4.84 -17.63 -10.75
N ARG A 116 -5.77 -17.92 -9.83
CA ARG A 116 -6.91 -18.81 -10.09
C ARG A 116 -7.89 -18.22 -11.09
N LEU A 117 -8.17 -16.93 -10.99
CA LEU A 117 -9.01 -16.24 -11.97
C LEU A 117 -8.35 -16.25 -13.36
N GLN A 118 -7.03 -16.06 -13.43
CA GLN A 118 -6.28 -16.14 -14.68
C GLN A 118 -6.40 -17.53 -15.32
N GLU A 119 -6.11 -18.58 -14.57
CA GLU A 119 -6.22 -19.98 -15.03
C GLU A 119 -7.64 -20.26 -15.57
N GLU A 120 -8.66 -19.82 -14.85
CA GLU A 120 -10.05 -20.07 -15.21
C GLU A 120 -10.48 -19.28 -16.48
N LEU A 121 -10.01 -18.04 -16.64
CA LEU A 121 -10.24 -17.26 -17.84
C LEU A 121 -9.53 -17.88 -19.05
N GLU A 122 -8.25 -18.25 -18.91
CA GLU A 122 -7.46 -18.86 -19.99
C GLU A 122 -8.06 -20.19 -20.43
N ARG A 123 -8.47 -21.05 -19.49
CA ARG A 123 -9.15 -22.34 -19.76
C ARG A 123 -10.43 -22.17 -20.59
N ARG A 124 -11.11 -21.02 -20.46
CA ARG A 124 -12.35 -20.69 -21.20
C ARG A 124 -12.08 -19.86 -22.46
N GLY A 125 -10.84 -19.80 -22.92
CA GLY A 125 -10.43 -19.09 -24.14
C GLY A 125 -10.35 -17.57 -23.99
N GLY A 126 -10.23 -17.09 -22.75
CA GLY A 126 -9.99 -15.70 -22.38
C GLY A 126 -8.52 -15.29 -22.51
N VAL A 127 -8.19 -14.13 -21.94
CA VAL A 127 -6.84 -13.57 -21.93
C VAL A 127 -6.63 -12.74 -20.67
N TRP A 128 -5.40 -12.67 -20.18
CA TRP A 128 -5.00 -11.79 -19.09
C TRP A 128 -4.19 -10.61 -19.62
N ILE A 129 -4.87 -9.48 -19.85
CA ILE A 129 -4.24 -8.22 -20.27
C ILE A 129 -4.72 -7.11 -19.34
N GLY A 130 -3.80 -6.58 -18.54
CA GLY A 130 -4.06 -5.50 -17.59
C GLY A 130 -3.17 -4.29 -17.83
N LEU A 131 -3.50 -3.16 -17.22
CA LEU A 131 -2.60 -2.01 -17.14
C LEU A 131 -1.44 -2.33 -16.20
N ALA A 132 -0.22 -2.00 -16.62
CA ALA A 132 0.93 -2.12 -15.74
C ALA A 132 0.73 -1.26 -14.47
N PRO A 133 1.20 -1.71 -13.30
CA PRO A 133 1.10 -0.94 -12.05
C PRO A 133 1.92 0.35 -12.08
N TYR A 134 2.90 0.47 -12.98
CA TYR A 134 3.81 1.61 -13.10
C TYR A 134 3.73 2.24 -14.50
N PRO A 135 4.01 3.54 -14.63
CA PRO A 135 4.17 4.17 -15.93
C PRO A 135 5.40 3.61 -16.66
N LEU A 136 5.44 3.77 -17.98
CA LEU A 136 6.65 3.50 -18.75
C LEU A 136 7.78 4.46 -18.36
N PRO A 137 9.04 3.99 -18.36
CA PRO A 137 9.52 2.63 -18.67
C PRO A 137 9.57 1.68 -17.45
N TYR A 138 9.17 2.15 -16.26
CA TYR A 138 9.53 1.57 -14.97
C TYR A 138 8.80 0.29 -14.63
N ARG A 139 9.48 -0.74 -14.15
CA ARG A 139 8.96 -2.06 -13.74
C ARG A 139 8.74 -2.19 -12.24
N SER A 140 9.26 -1.24 -11.47
CA SER A 140 9.08 -1.11 -10.04
C SER A 140 8.99 0.39 -9.69
N ALA A 141 8.67 0.69 -8.45
CA ALA A 141 8.71 2.03 -7.90
C ALA A 141 9.45 1.99 -6.57
N PHE A 142 10.16 3.06 -6.25
CA PHE A 142 10.90 3.19 -5.01
C PHE A 142 10.53 4.50 -4.29
N ASN A 143 10.28 4.39 -3.00
CA ASN A 143 10.10 5.52 -2.10
C ASN A 143 10.74 5.22 -0.74
N TRP A 144 11.33 6.25 -0.14
CA TRP A 144 11.73 6.25 1.25
C TRP A 144 10.91 7.26 2.05
N ARG A 145 10.06 6.74 2.94
CA ARG A 145 9.26 7.54 3.87
C ARG A 145 10.06 7.90 5.13
N ILE A 146 10.03 9.15 5.55
CA ILE A 146 10.68 9.63 6.76
C ILE A 146 9.62 10.10 7.76
N ASP A 147 9.56 9.44 8.91
CA ASP A 147 8.67 9.78 10.01
C ASP A 147 9.42 10.60 11.06
N TYR A 148 9.02 11.85 11.24
CA TYR A 148 9.65 12.81 12.16
C TYR A 148 8.94 12.79 13.52
N ASP A 149 9.13 11.73 14.28
CA ASP A 149 8.46 11.52 15.59
C ASP A 149 8.99 12.41 16.71
N ALA A 150 10.27 12.76 16.62
CA ALA A 150 11.00 13.55 17.60
C ALA A 150 12.02 14.44 16.90
N PHE A 151 12.41 15.53 17.55
CA PHE A 151 13.38 16.48 17.02
C PHE A 151 14.75 16.35 17.69
N ASP A 152 15.77 16.06 16.89
CA ASP A 152 17.18 16.29 17.20
C ASP A 152 17.80 17.03 16.02
N GLU A 153 18.41 18.19 16.29
CA GLU A 153 18.95 19.07 15.26
C GLU A 153 20.05 18.41 14.41
N ARG A 154 20.94 17.64 15.06
CA ARG A 154 22.09 17.03 14.38
C ARG A 154 21.66 15.87 13.51
N ASP A 155 20.73 15.05 14.00
CA ASP A 155 20.19 13.92 13.25
C ASP A 155 19.31 14.39 12.10
N PHE A 156 18.49 15.44 12.29
CA PHE A 156 17.73 16.07 11.22
C PHE A 156 18.65 16.60 10.12
N ALA A 157 19.66 17.41 10.47
CA ALA A 157 20.56 18.03 9.51
C ALA A 157 21.38 17.00 8.72
N ARG A 158 21.90 15.96 9.40
CA ARG A 158 22.65 14.88 8.75
C ARG A 158 21.79 14.09 7.78
N LEU A 159 20.57 13.72 8.18
CA LEU A 159 19.69 12.99 7.30
C LEU A 159 19.28 13.83 6.09
N GLN A 160 18.91 15.09 6.29
CA GLN A 160 18.57 16.00 5.19
C GLN A 160 19.70 16.15 4.16
N ALA A 161 20.96 16.20 4.61
CA ALA A 161 22.09 16.26 3.69
C ALA A 161 22.12 15.05 2.74
N VAL A 162 21.83 13.84 3.24
CA VAL A 162 21.73 12.62 2.42
C VAL A 162 20.52 12.64 1.49
N LEU A 163 19.37 13.10 1.97
CA LEU A 163 18.11 13.07 1.22
C LEU A 163 18.01 14.13 0.12
N SER A 164 18.75 15.25 0.24
CA SER A 164 18.67 16.39 -0.67
C SER A 164 18.90 16.07 -2.16
N ALA A 165 19.65 15.00 -2.45
CA ALA A 165 19.90 14.56 -3.83
C ALA A 165 18.80 13.62 -4.39
N ARG A 166 17.77 13.30 -3.61
CA ARG A 166 16.74 12.28 -3.89
C ARG A 166 15.34 12.71 -3.45
N GLU A 167 15.04 14.01 -3.52
CA GLU A 167 13.72 14.55 -3.15
C GLU A 167 12.57 13.94 -3.97
N ASP A 168 12.86 13.44 -5.17
CA ASP A 168 11.94 12.73 -6.06
C ASP A 168 11.54 11.32 -5.57
N ALA A 169 12.28 10.77 -4.62
CA ALA A 169 12.07 9.44 -4.06
C ALA A 169 11.76 9.43 -2.56
N VAL A 170 11.51 10.59 -1.95
CA VAL A 170 11.39 10.73 -0.48
C VAL A 170 10.10 11.44 -0.11
N SER A 171 9.46 10.98 0.96
CA SER A 171 8.25 11.59 1.52
C SER A 171 8.40 11.79 3.02
N HIS A 172 7.98 12.95 3.54
CA HIS A 172 8.27 13.43 4.89
C HIS A 172 6.97 13.54 5.70
N PHE A 173 6.83 12.81 6.80
CA PHE A 173 5.65 12.86 7.66
C PHE A 173 6.00 13.43 9.02
N VAL A 174 5.43 14.58 9.35
CA VAL A 174 5.85 15.36 10.52
C VAL A 174 4.87 15.22 11.67
N ASN A 175 5.39 14.86 12.85
CA ASN A 175 4.62 14.90 14.07
C ASN A 175 4.50 16.35 14.58
N GLY A 176 3.28 16.84 14.74
CA GLY A 176 3.01 18.24 15.08
C GLY A 176 3.56 18.65 16.44
N SER A 177 3.39 17.84 17.49
CA SER A 177 3.82 18.21 18.84
C SER A 177 5.34 18.27 18.97
N ALA A 178 6.06 17.38 18.28
CA ALA A 178 7.52 17.38 18.26
C ALA A 178 8.10 18.62 17.53
N TYR A 179 7.34 19.26 16.64
CA TYR A 179 7.84 20.32 15.75
C TYR A 179 7.14 21.68 15.88
N GLN A 180 6.07 21.83 16.66
CA GLN A 180 5.34 23.11 16.81
C GLN A 180 6.24 24.27 17.24
N GLY A 181 7.20 24.03 18.15
CA GLY A 181 8.19 25.04 18.58
C GLY A 181 9.39 25.19 17.64
N ARG A 182 9.40 24.51 16.49
CA ARG A 182 10.55 24.34 15.59
C ARG A 182 10.19 24.62 14.13
N LEU A 183 9.24 25.53 13.87
CA LEU A 183 8.73 25.81 12.52
C LEU A 183 9.83 26.18 11.49
N ALA A 184 10.94 26.78 11.93
CA ALA A 184 12.08 27.07 11.06
C ALA A 184 12.72 25.80 10.46
N TRP A 185 12.67 24.67 11.16
CA TRP A 185 13.15 23.38 10.66
C TRP A 185 12.13 22.73 9.73
N VAL A 186 10.85 22.83 10.07
CA VAL A 186 9.76 22.33 9.21
C VAL A 186 9.76 23.04 7.86
N ARG A 187 10.00 24.36 7.84
CA ARG A 187 10.12 25.17 6.59
C ARG A 187 11.21 24.68 5.63
N ARG A 188 12.21 23.94 6.11
CA ARG A 188 13.25 23.35 5.23
C ARG A 188 12.70 22.24 4.34
N LEU A 189 11.51 21.73 4.62
CA LEU A 189 10.79 20.76 3.80
C LEU A 189 9.94 21.43 2.70
N ALA A 190 9.99 22.76 2.57
CA ALA A 190 9.21 23.47 1.55
C ALA A 190 9.63 23.01 0.14
N GLY A 191 8.64 22.66 -0.69
CA GLY A 191 8.85 22.11 -2.03
C GLY A 191 9.03 20.59 -2.08
N GLN A 192 9.21 19.92 -0.93
CA GLN A 192 9.28 18.47 -0.83
C GLN A 192 7.89 17.85 -0.61
N ASP A 193 7.79 16.54 -0.74
CA ASP A 193 6.54 15.81 -0.46
C ASP A 193 6.33 15.65 1.05
N VAL A 194 5.38 16.38 1.60
CA VAL A 194 5.13 16.45 3.04
C VAL A 194 3.72 15.96 3.38
N GLY A 195 3.61 15.17 4.44
CA GLY A 195 2.37 14.72 5.04
C GLY A 195 2.35 14.93 6.56
N SER A 196 1.18 14.72 7.17
CA SER A 196 0.98 14.79 8.61
C SER A 196 1.24 13.44 9.27
N HIS A 197 1.94 13.44 10.42
CA HIS A 197 2.06 12.28 11.31
C HIS A 197 1.21 12.46 12.58
N GLY A 198 0.15 13.27 12.49
CA GLY A 198 -0.69 13.69 13.61
C GLY A 198 0.01 14.67 14.53
N TYR A 199 -0.73 15.27 15.46
CA TYR A 199 -0.13 16.14 16.47
C TYR A 199 0.56 15.34 17.57
N TRP A 200 -0.17 14.49 18.28
CA TRP A 200 0.38 13.49 19.19
C TRP A 200 0.80 12.24 18.42
N HIS A 201 1.94 11.65 18.80
CA HIS A 201 2.46 10.41 18.22
C HIS A 201 1.64 9.19 18.71
N HIS A 202 0.34 9.22 18.43
CA HIS A 202 -0.62 8.21 18.80
C HIS A 202 -1.78 8.12 17.80
N THR A 203 -2.25 6.89 17.57
CA THR A 203 -3.48 6.60 16.84
C THR A 203 -4.57 6.16 17.80
N TYR A 204 -5.62 6.98 17.90
CA TYR A 204 -6.71 6.77 18.84
C TYR A 204 -7.75 5.79 18.27
N ARG A 205 -8.65 5.34 19.13
CA ARG A 205 -9.77 4.48 18.73
C ARG A 205 -11.03 5.20 18.30
N THR A 206 -11.24 6.42 18.79
CA THR A 206 -12.46 7.17 18.46
C THR A 206 -12.23 8.07 17.25
N TYR A 207 -13.30 8.39 16.56
CA TYR A 207 -13.25 9.24 15.38
C TYR A 207 -12.86 10.67 15.78
N GLU A 208 -13.45 11.18 16.86
CA GLU A 208 -13.29 12.55 17.35
C GLU A 208 -11.88 12.83 17.89
N GLU A 209 -11.23 11.84 18.53
CA GLU A 209 -9.83 11.98 18.96
C GLU A 209 -8.88 11.95 17.77
N ASN A 210 -9.09 11.04 16.81
CA ASN A 210 -8.28 11.02 15.60
C ASN A 210 -8.45 12.31 14.79
N LEU A 211 -9.68 12.77 14.59
CA LEU A 211 -9.97 13.99 13.82
C LEU A 211 -9.22 15.19 14.41
N ARG A 212 -9.37 15.46 15.71
CA ARG A 212 -8.67 16.56 16.39
C ARG A 212 -7.16 16.39 16.35
N ASN A 213 -6.66 15.17 16.52
CA ASN A 213 -5.22 14.91 16.49
C ASN A 213 -4.61 15.19 15.11
N ILE A 214 -5.27 14.76 14.05
CA ILE A 214 -4.79 14.94 12.68
C ILE A 214 -4.91 16.40 12.27
N GLU A 215 -6.06 17.03 12.52
CA GLU A 215 -6.33 18.44 12.20
C GLU A 215 -5.30 19.36 12.87
N ARG A 216 -5.01 19.17 14.16
CA ARG A 216 -3.98 19.95 14.86
C ARG A 216 -2.57 19.70 14.30
N GLY A 217 -2.27 18.48 13.82
CA GLY A 217 -1.00 18.18 13.17
C GLY A 217 -0.86 18.87 11.81
N ILE A 218 -1.95 18.91 11.03
CA ILE A 218 -2.03 19.65 9.77
C ILE A 218 -1.83 21.15 10.00
N GLN A 219 -2.46 21.72 11.03
CA GLN A 219 -2.30 23.14 11.39
C GLN A 219 -0.84 23.52 11.64
N VAL A 220 -0.06 22.68 12.34
CA VAL A 220 1.39 22.94 12.56
C VAL A 220 2.16 23.01 11.22
N LEU A 221 1.79 22.18 10.25
CA LEU A 221 2.40 22.19 8.91
C LEU A 221 1.98 23.43 8.12
N GLU A 222 0.71 23.84 8.20
CA GLU A 222 0.19 25.04 7.57
C GLU A 222 0.80 26.33 8.14
N GLU A 223 1.03 26.39 9.46
CA GLU A 223 1.76 27.48 10.13
C GLU A 223 3.23 27.59 9.66
N ALA A 224 3.81 26.47 9.25
CA ALA A 224 5.12 26.44 8.61
C ALA A 224 5.06 26.82 7.11
N GLY A 225 3.88 27.05 6.54
CA GLY A 225 3.68 27.38 5.12
C GLY A 225 3.66 26.16 4.21
N LEU A 226 3.46 24.96 4.76
CA LEU A 226 3.38 23.71 4.01
C LEU A 226 1.92 23.30 3.78
N ARG A 227 1.68 22.47 2.76
CA ARG A 227 0.37 21.87 2.47
C ARG A 227 0.51 20.35 2.50
N PRO A 228 0.12 19.67 3.59
CA PRO A 228 0.29 18.22 3.68
C PRO A 228 -0.61 17.48 2.69
N ALA A 229 -0.04 16.56 1.91
CA ALA A 229 -0.76 15.81 0.86
C ALA A 229 -1.18 14.40 1.30
N GLY A 230 -0.65 13.91 2.43
CA GLY A 230 -0.92 12.60 2.98
C GLY A 230 -0.86 12.53 4.49
N PHE A 231 -1.15 11.35 5.03
CA PHE A 231 -1.07 11.06 6.46
C PHE A 231 -0.38 9.74 6.71
N THR A 232 0.33 9.61 7.83
CA THR A 232 0.78 8.31 8.32
C THR A 232 0.43 8.17 9.78
N ALA A 233 -0.10 7.01 10.16
CA ALA A 233 -0.45 6.77 11.55
C ALA A 233 0.79 6.41 12.39
N PRO A 234 0.96 7.00 13.59
CA PRO A 234 1.98 6.59 14.55
C PRO A 234 1.98 5.08 14.83
N GLY A 235 3.15 4.47 14.67
CA GLY A 235 3.34 3.01 14.77
C GLY A 235 2.60 2.21 13.69
N GLY A 236 2.31 2.81 12.54
CA GLY A 236 1.66 2.18 11.38
C GLY A 236 0.27 1.59 11.66
N ARG A 237 -0.39 2.05 12.73
CA ARG A 237 -1.67 1.52 13.23
C ARG A 237 -2.83 1.91 12.34
N PHE A 238 -3.82 1.02 12.25
CA PHE A 238 -5.03 1.26 11.48
C PHE A 238 -6.29 0.91 12.27
N ASN A 239 -7.34 1.70 12.09
CA ASN A 239 -8.71 1.34 12.45
C ASN A 239 -9.72 2.15 11.62
N ARG A 240 -10.99 1.74 11.61
CA ARG A 240 -12.04 2.42 10.81
C ARG A 240 -12.33 3.84 11.29
N SER A 241 -12.14 4.14 12.58
CA SER A 241 -12.33 5.50 13.11
C SER A 241 -11.26 6.45 12.58
N LEU A 242 -10.00 5.98 12.46
CA LEU A 242 -8.92 6.71 11.81
C LEU A 242 -9.29 6.99 10.35
N LEU A 243 -9.68 5.95 9.59
CA LEU A 243 -10.05 6.10 8.18
C LEU A 243 -11.15 7.16 7.99
N LYS A 244 -12.19 7.13 8.82
CA LYS A 244 -13.28 8.12 8.78
C LYS A 244 -12.79 9.54 9.06
N ALA A 245 -11.81 9.71 9.96
CA ALA A 245 -11.21 11.01 10.24
C ALA A 245 -10.39 11.52 9.04
N LEU A 246 -9.62 10.64 8.39
CA LEU A 246 -8.86 10.97 7.18
C LEU A 246 -9.77 11.39 6.02
N GLU A 247 -10.90 10.69 5.83
CA GLU A 247 -11.91 11.07 4.84
C GLU A 247 -12.51 12.45 5.12
N ARG A 248 -12.87 12.72 6.38
CA ARG A 248 -13.46 14.01 6.77
C ARG A 248 -12.54 15.19 6.49
N LEU A 249 -11.23 14.97 6.63
CA LEU A 249 -10.16 15.94 6.39
C LEU A 249 -9.67 15.93 4.94
N GLU A 250 -10.31 15.15 4.06
CA GLU A 250 -9.97 15.07 2.64
C GLU A 250 -8.50 14.67 2.38
N VAL A 251 -7.92 13.88 3.28
CA VAL A 251 -6.55 13.40 3.14
C VAL A 251 -6.44 12.54 1.88
N GLY A 252 -5.54 12.91 0.98
CA GLY A 252 -5.36 12.22 -0.29
C GLY A 252 -4.92 10.78 -0.10
N HIS A 253 -3.90 10.52 0.69
CA HIS A 253 -3.41 9.15 0.88
C HIS A 253 -2.93 8.93 2.31
N SER A 254 -2.89 7.66 2.71
CA SER A 254 -2.22 7.27 3.94
C SER A 254 -1.44 5.96 3.82
N SER A 255 -0.65 5.63 4.83
CA SER A 255 0.29 4.50 4.76
C SER A 255 0.46 3.82 6.11
N GLU A 256 -0.40 2.82 6.33
CA GLU A 256 -0.43 2.03 7.55
C GLU A 256 -0.16 0.55 7.27
N PHE A 257 0.95 0.00 7.79
CA PHE A 257 1.26 -1.42 7.64
C PHE A 257 0.31 -2.35 8.44
N ALA A 258 -0.46 -1.81 9.38
CA ALA A 258 -1.50 -2.56 10.11
C ALA A 258 -2.75 -2.87 9.25
N LEU A 259 -2.95 -2.15 8.13
CA LEU A 259 -4.02 -2.47 7.18
C LEU A 259 -3.52 -3.39 6.05
N ALA A 260 -2.38 -3.06 5.47
CA ALA A 260 -1.71 -3.80 4.41
C ALA A 260 -0.23 -3.41 4.39
N TYR A 261 0.64 -4.38 4.13
CA TYR A 261 2.08 -4.16 3.99
C TYR A 261 2.56 -4.82 2.71
N ASP A 262 3.65 -4.30 2.13
CA ASP A 262 4.31 -4.91 0.97
C ASP A 262 3.38 -5.20 -0.22
N GLU A 263 2.34 -4.38 -0.41
CA GLU A 263 1.25 -4.59 -1.36
C GLU A 263 1.08 -3.37 -2.28
N LEU A 264 0.44 -3.57 -3.43
CA LEU A 264 0.03 -2.47 -4.32
C LEU A 264 -1.02 -1.57 -3.63
N PRO A 265 -1.08 -0.28 -3.99
CA PRO A 265 -2.05 0.62 -3.36
C PRO A 265 -3.49 0.14 -3.51
N LEU A 266 -4.30 0.40 -2.49
CA LEU A 266 -5.70 -0.03 -2.44
C LEU A 266 -6.58 1.03 -1.80
N PHE A 267 -7.86 1.05 -2.17
CA PHE A 267 -8.85 1.84 -1.46
C PHE A 267 -9.49 0.95 -0.40
N PRO A 268 -9.54 1.34 0.88
CA PRO A 268 -10.34 0.64 1.87
C PRO A 268 -11.84 0.65 1.52
N ALA A 269 -12.59 -0.32 2.03
CA ALA A 269 -14.01 -0.44 1.73
C ALA A 269 -14.77 0.81 2.19
N GLY A 270 -15.48 1.44 1.25
CA GLY A 270 -16.24 2.66 1.50
C GLY A 270 -15.42 3.95 1.50
N SER A 271 -14.14 3.91 1.10
CA SER A 271 -13.25 5.07 1.21
C SER A 271 -12.62 5.55 -0.10
N SER A 272 -12.40 6.86 -0.16
CA SER A 272 -11.64 7.54 -1.21
C SER A 272 -10.17 7.79 -0.83
N VAL A 273 -9.80 7.58 0.43
CA VAL A 273 -8.41 7.69 0.91
C VAL A 273 -7.63 6.51 0.35
N LEU A 274 -6.57 6.80 -0.41
CA LEU A 274 -5.72 5.75 -0.97
C LEU A 274 -4.76 5.25 0.11
N GLN A 275 -4.72 3.94 0.33
CA GLN A 275 -3.71 3.32 1.17
C GLN A 275 -2.51 2.92 0.34
N ILE A 276 -1.34 3.37 0.74
CA ILE A 276 -0.04 3.04 0.15
C ILE A 276 0.70 2.16 1.17
N PRO A 277 0.72 0.84 0.97
CA PRO A 277 1.44 -0.07 1.85
C PRO A 277 2.94 0.24 1.88
N VAL A 278 3.55 0.06 3.05
CA VAL A 278 4.99 0.22 3.28
C VAL A 278 5.54 -1.08 3.88
N HIS A 279 6.83 -1.31 3.72
CA HIS A 279 7.51 -2.41 4.36
C HIS A 279 7.58 -2.19 5.89
N PRO A 280 7.21 -3.15 6.74
CA PRO A 280 7.08 -2.90 8.19
C PRO A 280 8.39 -2.88 8.97
N VAL A 281 9.51 -3.31 8.38
CA VAL A 281 10.81 -3.24 9.05
C VAL A 281 11.47 -1.89 8.76
N CYS A 282 11.79 -1.16 9.83
CA CYS A 282 12.66 0.02 9.77
C CYS A 282 13.92 -0.18 10.63
N LEU A 283 14.92 0.68 10.44
CA LEU A 283 16.10 0.70 11.31
C LEU A 283 15.73 0.84 12.80
N GLY A 284 14.61 1.50 13.10
CA GLY A 284 14.06 1.62 14.45
C GLY A 284 13.92 0.27 15.17
N ILE A 285 13.09 -0.62 14.63
CA ILE A 285 12.84 -1.90 15.28
C ILE A 285 14.07 -2.82 15.28
N VAL A 286 15.00 -2.66 14.31
CA VAL A 286 16.26 -3.41 14.28
C VAL A 286 17.18 -3.01 15.43
N LEU A 287 17.42 -1.71 15.67
CA LEU A 287 18.28 -1.30 16.78
C LEU A 287 17.61 -1.52 18.15
N GLU A 288 16.29 -1.67 18.22
CA GLU A 288 15.58 -2.06 19.45
C GLU A 288 15.76 -3.54 19.78
N ALA A 289 15.90 -4.39 18.77
CA ALA A 289 16.22 -5.81 18.96
C ALA A 289 17.70 -6.02 19.36
N ALA A 290 18.56 -5.02 19.17
CA ALA A 290 19.98 -5.08 19.48
C ALA A 290 20.31 -4.58 20.89
N ARG A 291 21.41 -5.08 21.47
CA ARG A 291 21.99 -4.48 22.69
C ARG A 291 22.63 -3.13 22.36
N SER A 292 22.77 -2.25 23.36
CA SER A 292 23.28 -0.89 23.17
C SER A 292 24.66 -0.83 22.52
N ASP A 293 25.55 -1.75 22.89
CA ASP A 293 26.91 -1.91 22.35
C ASP A 293 26.95 -2.49 20.92
N GLN A 294 25.84 -3.09 20.47
CA GLN A 294 25.71 -3.73 19.15
C GLN A 294 25.02 -2.84 18.11
N ARG A 295 24.66 -1.60 18.45
CA ARG A 295 23.84 -0.74 17.57
C ARG A 295 24.48 -0.46 16.20
N ARG A 296 25.81 -0.33 16.12
CA ARG A 296 26.50 -0.16 14.83
C ARG A 296 26.37 -1.40 13.95
N GLN A 297 26.59 -2.58 14.52
CA GLN A 297 26.43 -3.85 13.80
C GLN A 297 24.97 -4.07 13.37
N ALA A 298 24.01 -3.67 14.22
CA ALA A 298 22.60 -3.73 13.90
C ALA A 298 22.21 -2.80 12.74
N ALA A 299 22.82 -1.61 12.63
CA ALA A 299 22.64 -0.72 11.50
C ALA A 299 23.17 -1.33 10.19
N GLU A 300 24.32 -2.00 10.25
CA GLU A 300 24.89 -2.69 9.09
C GLU A 300 24.00 -3.86 8.63
N ALA A 301 23.54 -4.69 9.58
CA ALA A 301 22.61 -5.79 9.28
C ALA A 301 21.28 -5.27 8.69
N ALA A 302 20.80 -4.10 9.13
CA ALA A 302 19.63 -3.46 8.53
C ALA A 302 19.90 -3.00 7.09
N ARG A 303 21.09 -2.46 6.81
CA ARG A 303 21.49 -2.04 5.44
C ARG A 303 21.52 -3.23 4.49
N GLU A 304 22.16 -4.33 4.89
CA GLU A 304 22.22 -5.58 4.10
C GLU A 304 20.82 -6.14 3.85
N TYR A 305 20.00 -6.19 4.91
CA TYR A 305 18.60 -6.61 4.81
C TYR A 305 17.79 -5.77 3.81
N PHE A 306 17.93 -4.44 3.85
CA PHE A 306 17.22 -3.58 2.91
C PHE A 306 17.72 -3.76 1.48
N ALA A 307 19.02 -3.98 1.27
CA ALA A 307 19.56 -4.28 -0.07
C ALA A 307 18.97 -5.57 -0.64
N GLU A 308 18.95 -6.65 0.14
CA GLU A 308 18.31 -7.93 -0.25
C GLU A 308 16.83 -7.75 -0.59
N LEU A 309 16.10 -7.01 0.26
CA LEU A 309 14.70 -6.70 0.05
C LEU A 309 14.49 -5.90 -1.25
N VAL A 310 15.28 -4.85 -1.48
CA VAL A 310 15.21 -4.01 -2.68
C VAL A 310 15.38 -4.87 -3.94
N HIS A 311 16.42 -5.70 -4.01
CA HIS A 311 16.65 -6.58 -5.16
C HIS A 311 15.47 -7.55 -5.38
N ALA A 312 15.07 -8.26 -4.32
CA ALA A 312 14.00 -9.24 -4.42
C ALA A 312 12.68 -8.63 -4.92
N ARG A 313 12.38 -7.39 -4.52
CA ARG A 313 11.17 -6.67 -4.92
C ARG A 313 11.23 -6.16 -6.34
N ILE A 314 12.33 -5.53 -6.74
CA ILE A 314 12.48 -5.03 -8.11
C ILE A 314 12.45 -6.19 -9.11
N ASP A 315 13.13 -7.30 -8.81
CA ASP A 315 13.16 -8.48 -9.67
C ASP A 315 11.78 -9.14 -9.79
N SER A 316 10.95 -9.01 -8.75
CA SER A 316 9.55 -9.45 -8.75
C SER A 316 8.58 -8.46 -9.42
N GLY A 317 9.04 -7.28 -9.82
CA GLY A 317 8.21 -6.20 -10.37
C GLY A 317 7.28 -5.58 -9.32
N GLU A 318 7.74 -5.46 -8.09
CA GLU A 318 6.97 -4.98 -6.93
C GLU A 318 7.49 -3.63 -6.43
N PRO A 319 6.64 -2.80 -5.78
CA PRO A 319 7.10 -1.52 -5.26
C PRO A 319 7.97 -1.73 -4.01
N VAL A 320 8.95 -0.86 -3.84
CA VAL A 320 9.85 -0.81 -2.68
C VAL A 320 9.57 0.48 -1.92
N PHE A 321 8.72 0.38 -0.91
CA PHE A 321 8.37 1.51 -0.04
C PHE A 321 8.93 1.18 1.33
N LEU A 322 10.00 1.87 1.71
CA LEU A 322 10.66 1.73 3.01
C LEU A 322 10.30 2.92 3.90
N TYR A 323 10.50 2.78 5.21
CA TYR A 323 10.38 3.90 6.12
C TYR A 323 11.47 3.91 7.19
N GLY A 324 11.68 5.08 7.79
CA GLY A 324 12.44 5.19 9.03
C GLY A 324 12.36 6.58 9.64
N HIS A 325 13.13 6.74 10.71
CA HIS A 325 13.05 7.92 11.57
C HIS A 325 14.41 8.62 11.61
N PRO A 326 14.49 9.95 11.78
CA PRO A 326 15.78 10.63 11.92
C PRO A 326 16.43 10.36 13.28
N THR A 327 15.73 10.75 14.36
CA THR A 327 16.27 10.94 15.71
C THR A 327 16.74 9.63 16.35
N GLY A 328 18.03 9.54 16.64
CA GLY A 328 18.70 8.35 17.17
C GLY A 328 18.85 7.19 16.16
N ARG A 329 18.38 7.36 14.92
CA ARG A 329 18.25 6.31 13.89
C ARG A 329 18.94 6.74 12.59
N LEU A 330 18.21 7.05 11.52
CA LEU A 330 18.79 7.33 10.20
C LEU A 330 19.70 8.57 10.23
N GLY A 331 19.40 9.57 11.05
CA GLY A 331 20.30 10.72 11.23
C GLY A 331 21.61 10.38 11.95
N ARG A 332 21.59 9.33 12.80
CA ARG A 332 22.79 8.79 13.46
C ARG A 332 23.56 7.81 12.57
N TYR A 333 22.85 7.08 11.72
CA TYR A 333 23.37 6.04 10.83
C TYR A 333 22.97 6.29 9.37
N PRO A 334 23.40 7.42 8.76
CA PRO A 334 22.97 7.81 7.41
C PRO A 334 23.40 6.80 6.32
N HIS A 335 24.51 6.10 6.54
CA HIS A 335 25.01 5.03 5.64
C HIS A 335 24.00 3.93 5.32
N VAL A 336 22.96 3.75 6.14
CA VAL A 336 21.86 2.82 5.86
C VAL A 336 21.05 3.30 4.65
N VAL A 337 20.67 4.59 4.63
CA VAL A 337 19.93 5.20 3.51
C VAL A 337 20.82 5.32 2.29
N GLU A 338 22.08 5.78 2.47
CA GLU A 338 23.06 5.87 1.38
C GLU A 338 23.32 4.49 0.75
N GLY A 339 23.35 3.43 1.55
CA GLY A 339 23.46 2.06 1.09
C GLY A 339 22.31 1.67 0.17
N VAL A 340 21.07 1.96 0.57
CA VAL A 340 19.90 1.60 -0.24
C VAL A 340 19.78 2.45 -1.50
N PHE A 341 20.07 3.76 -1.43
CA PHE A 341 20.08 4.59 -2.64
C PHE A 341 21.10 4.07 -3.67
N ARG A 342 22.26 3.57 -3.24
CA ARG A 342 23.21 2.91 -4.14
C ARG A 342 22.65 1.68 -4.85
N GLU A 343 21.73 0.94 -4.24
CA GLU A 343 21.08 -0.22 -4.89
C GLU A 343 20.06 0.19 -5.97
N ILE A 344 19.53 1.42 -5.87
CA ILE A 344 18.57 2.00 -6.82
C ILE A 344 19.30 2.79 -7.91
N ASP A 345 20.45 3.39 -7.59
CA ASP A 345 21.23 4.19 -8.53
C ASP A 345 21.61 3.40 -9.78
N GLY A 346 21.35 3.97 -10.95
CA GLY A 346 21.57 3.32 -12.24
C GLY A 346 20.48 2.33 -12.69
N ARG A 347 19.47 2.06 -11.86
CA ARG A 347 18.30 1.25 -12.24
C ARG A 347 17.27 2.09 -13.02
N GLY A 348 17.49 2.23 -14.32
CA GLY A 348 16.56 2.97 -15.21
C GLY A 348 15.16 2.35 -15.34
N ASP A 349 14.95 1.16 -14.79
CA ASP A 349 13.67 0.46 -14.72
C ASP A 349 12.96 0.61 -13.36
N VAL A 350 13.48 1.41 -12.44
CA VAL A 350 12.82 1.72 -11.16
C VAL A 350 12.37 3.16 -11.18
N TRP A 351 11.11 3.41 -10.80
CA TRP A 351 10.58 4.76 -10.69
C TRP A 351 10.91 5.36 -9.32
N PRO A 352 11.86 6.30 -9.18
CA PRO A 352 11.94 7.12 -7.99
C PRO A 352 10.65 7.96 -7.91
N VAL A 353 9.91 7.81 -6.82
CA VAL A 353 8.60 8.46 -6.70
C VAL A 353 8.31 8.87 -5.27
N THR A 354 7.67 10.02 -5.10
CA THR A 354 7.09 10.44 -3.82
C THR A 354 5.72 9.79 -3.62
N MET A 355 5.29 9.60 -2.38
CA MET A 355 3.99 9.01 -2.06
C MET A 355 2.82 9.78 -2.69
N SER A 356 2.89 11.11 -2.78
CA SER A 356 1.87 11.91 -3.47
C SER A 356 1.81 11.64 -4.97
N VAL A 357 2.94 11.63 -5.66
CA VAL A 357 2.99 11.34 -7.11
C VAL A 357 2.54 9.90 -7.38
N TRP A 358 2.90 8.96 -6.52
CA TRP A 358 2.42 7.58 -6.59
C TRP A 358 0.89 7.50 -6.43
N ALA A 359 0.33 8.26 -5.49
CA ALA A 359 -1.10 8.33 -5.26
C ALA A 359 -1.85 8.93 -6.45
N GLU A 360 -1.32 9.98 -7.06
CA GLU A 360 -1.86 10.61 -8.26
C GLU A 360 -1.88 9.65 -9.44
N TRP A 361 -0.75 8.97 -9.69
CA TRP A 361 -0.68 7.93 -10.73
C TRP A 361 -1.71 6.84 -10.50
N TRP A 362 -1.82 6.33 -9.27
CA TRP A 362 -2.76 5.24 -8.98
C TRP A 362 -4.21 5.66 -9.20
N ARG A 363 -4.56 6.89 -8.82
CA ARG A 363 -5.87 7.47 -9.11
C ARG A 363 -6.12 7.63 -10.60
N ALA A 364 -5.16 8.18 -11.35
CA ALA A 364 -5.31 8.33 -12.78
C ALA A 364 -5.45 6.97 -13.47
N ARG A 365 -4.60 6.00 -13.09
CA ARG A 365 -4.59 4.64 -13.61
C ARG A 365 -5.94 3.94 -13.45
N ARG A 366 -6.63 4.10 -12.31
CA ARG A 366 -7.93 3.46 -12.05
C ARG A 366 -9.04 3.93 -13.01
N HIS A 367 -8.89 5.11 -13.62
CA HIS A 367 -9.86 5.69 -14.55
C HIS A 367 -9.61 5.30 -16.01
N ILE A 368 -8.48 4.64 -16.29
CA ILE A 368 -8.17 4.16 -17.64
C ILE A 368 -8.99 2.90 -17.91
N GLN A 369 -9.74 2.92 -19.00
CA GLN A 369 -10.53 1.78 -19.46
C GLN A 369 -9.94 1.20 -20.73
N LEU A 370 -9.69 -0.11 -20.72
CA LEU A 370 -9.26 -0.87 -21.88
C LEU A 370 -10.38 -1.78 -22.37
N ARG A 371 -10.44 -1.94 -23.68
CA ARG A 371 -11.20 -2.99 -24.36
C ARG A 371 -10.24 -3.91 -25.07
N VAL A 372 -10.45 -5.21 -24.96
CA VAL A 372 -9.61 -6.21 -25.64
C VAL A 372 -10.48 -7.10 -26.50
N VAL A 373 -10.11 -7.23 -27.77
CA VAL A 373 -10.74 -8.13 -28.74
C VAL A 373 -9.71 -9.06 -29.35
N ARG A 374 -10.15 -10.24 -29.79
CA ARG A 374 -9.33 -11.13 -30.60
C ARG A 374 -9.23 -10.56 -32.02
N ASP A 375 -8.02 -10.53 -32.57
CA ASP A 375 -7.74 -10.01 -33.92
C ASP A 375 -6.84 -11.02 -34.65
N GLY A 376 -7.45 -11.93 -35.41
CA GLY A 376 -6.77 -13.10 -35.96
C GLY A 376 -6.17 -14.01 -34.87
N GLU A 377 -4.88 -14.30 -34.98
CA GLU A 377 -4.09 -15.02 -33.97
C GLU A 377 -3.65 -14.13 -32.80
N GLY A 378 -3.85 -12.82 -32.91
CA GLY A 378 -3.42 -11.83 -31.95
C GLY A 378 -4.55 -11.17 -31.17
N TYR A 379 -4.20 -10.03 -30.57
CA TYR A 379 -5.12 -9.20 -29.80
C TYR A 379 -5.04 -7.74 -30.27
N ALA A 380 -6.19 -7.08 -30.24
CA ALA A 380 -6.27 -5.63 -30.33
C ALA A 380 -6.75 -5.07 -28.99
N VAL A 381 -5.97 -4.13 -28.45
CA VAL A 381 -6.23 -3.41 -27.20
C VAL A 381 -6.57 -1.97 -27.53
N GLU A 382 -7.72 -1.50 -27.09
CA GLU A 382 -8.24 -0.16 -27.36
C GLU A 382 -8.43 0.61 -26.05
N LEU A 383 -7.94 1.84 -26.01
CA LEU A 383 -8.22 2.80 -24.94
C LEU A 383 -9.57 3.46 -25.20
N VAL A 384 -10.47 3.34 -24.23
CA VAL A 384 -11.80 3.95 -24.34
C VAL A 384 -11.77 5.44 -23.98
N HIS A 385 -10.84 5.86 -23.10
CA HIS A 385 -10.66 7.25 -22.66
C HIS A 385 -9.16 7.58 -22.46
N LYS A 386 -8.69 8.77 -22.88
CA LYS A 386 -7.37 9.38 -22.58
C LYS A 386 -7.60 10.86 -22.21
N PRO A 387 -6.80 11.50 -21.31
CA PRO A 387 -5.34 11.41 -21.28
C PRO A 387 -4.72 11.29 -19.88
N VAL A 388 -3.64 10.51 -19.76
CA VAL A 388 -2.77 10.53 -18.56
C VAL A 388 -1.44 11.13 -18.96
N ARG A 389 -0.83 11.92 -18.09
CA ARG A 389 0.47 12.59 -18.36
C ARG A 389 1.64 11.63 -18.53
N HIS A 390 1.51 10.39 -18.03
CA HIS A 390 2.56 9.39 -18.06
C HIS A 390 2.36 8.38 -19.19
N GLY A 391 3.47 7.84 -19.70
CA GLY A 391 3.45 6.73 -20.65
C GLY A 391 2.75 5.51 -20.04
N LEU A 392 1.84 4.91 -20.80
CA LEU A 392 1.07 3.74 -20.37
C LEU A 392 1.73 2.47 -20.88
N ALA A 393 1.68 1.41 -20.07
CA ALA A 393 2.01 0.06 -20.51
C ALA A 393 0.87 -0.90 -20.17
N ILE A 394 0.74 -1.94 -20.98
CA ILE A 394 -0.06 -3.12 -20.64
C ILE A 394 0.87 -4.27 -20.26
N GLU A 395 0.37 -5.14 -19.39
CA GLU A 395 0.96 -6.44 -19.09
C GLU A 395 0.08 -7.52 -19.68
N TYR A 396 0.65 -8.28 -20.60
CA TYR A 396 0.06 -9.51 -21.11
C TYR A 396 0.69 -10.70 -20.36
N ARG A 397 -0.13 -11.46 -19.64
CA ARG A 397 0.32 -12.63 -18.87
C ARG A 397 -0.17 -13.94 -19.47
N ARG A 398 0.69 -14.96 -19.35
CA ARG A 398 0.39 -16.36 -19.69
C ARG A 398 1.08 -17.27 -18.68
N GLY A 399 0.32 -17.80 -17.73
CA GLY A 399 0.87 -18.42 -16.52
C GLY A 399 1.88 -17.48 -15.83
N ALA A 400 3.06 -17.99 -15.49
CA ALA A 400 4.14 -17.23 -14.83
C ALA A 400 5.00 -16.37 -15.77
N ARG A 401 4.55 -16.14 -17.01
CA ARG A 401 5.26 -15.31 -18.00
C ARG A 401 4.52 -13.99 -18.21
N VAL A 402 5.25 -12.88 -18.20
CA VAL A 402 4.71 -11.55 -18.46
C VAL A 402 5.45 -10.89 -19.63
N ALA A 403 4.69 -10.36 -20.58
CA ALA A 403 5.17 -9.47 -21.62
C ALA A 403 4.62 -8.07 -21.33
N ARG A 404 5.48 -7.05 -21.39
CA ARG A 404 5.09 -5.67 -21.15
C ARG A 404 5.20 -4.87 -22.44
N LEU A 405 4.12 -4.22 -22.83
CA LEU A 405 4.01 -3.55 -24.12
C LEU A 405 3.63 -2.08 -23.91
N PRO A 406 4.30 -1.14 -24.60
CA PRO A 406 3.94 0.27 -24.52
C PRO A 406 2.59 0.52 -25.21
N LEU A 407 1.79 1.40 -24.62
CA LEU A 407 0.48 1.81 -25.11
C LEU A 407 0.48 3.31 -25.47
N GLU A 408 1.23 3.63 -26.52
CA GLU A 408 1.47 5.01 -26.97
C GLU A 408 0.25 5.59 -27.70
N ALA A 409 -0.37 4.79 -28.57
CA ALA A 409 -1.56 5.16 -29.32
C ALA A 409 -2.86 4.75 -28.60
N ALA A 410 -4.00 5.20 -29.12
CA ALA A 410 -5.33 4.76 -28.64
C ALA A 410 -5.60 3.27 -28.90
N LYS A 411 -4.84 2.64 -29.80
CA LYS A 411 -4.97 1.25 -30.17
C LYS A 411 -3.60 0.59 -30.28
N LEU A 412 -3.47 -0.59 -29.72
CA LEU A 412 -2.31 -1.46 -29.83
C LEU A 412 -2.75 -2.81 -30.38
N ARG A 413 -2.00 -3.34 -31.35
CA ARG A 413 -2.18 -4.69 -31.89
C ARG A 413 -0.89 -5.47 -31.71
N PHE A 414 -1.00 -6.71 -31.27
CA PHE A 414 0.17 -7.58 -31.16
C PHE A 414 -0.21 -9.06 -31.30
N SER A 415 0.76 -9.86 -31.73
CA SER A 415 0.67 -11.32 -31.71
C SER A 415 1.39 -11.88 -30.48
N PRO A 416 0.79 -12.83 -29.73
CA PRO A 416 1.44 -13.52 -28.62
C PRO A 416 2.78 -14.17 -28.95
N ALA A 417 3.01 -14.53 -30.21
CA ALA A 417 4.26 -15.14 -30.67
C ALA A 417 5.38 -14.12 -30.90
N ALA A 418 5.04 -12.83 -31.05
CA ALA A 418 5.97 -11.75 -31.40
C ALA A 418 6.40 -10.90 -30.20
N VAL A 419 5.95 -11.24 -28.98
CA VAL A 419 6.27 -10.47 -27.76
C VAL A 419 7.34 -11.15 -26.94
N GLU A 420 8.23 -10.34 -26.34
CA GLU A 420 9.24 -10.83 -25.41
C GLU A 420 8.61 -11.09 -24.04
N TYR A 421 8.58 -12.35 -23.64
CA TYR A 421 8.17 -12.73 -22.30
C TYR A 421 9.37 -12.77 -21.35
N ARG A 422 9.12 -12.36 -20.11
CA ARG A 422 9.99 -12.66 -18.99
C ARG A 422 9.29 -13.59 -18.02
N LYS A 423 10.06 -14.48 -17.39
CA LYS A 423 9.56 -15.28 -16.29
C LYS A 423 9.42 -14.37 -15.08
N GLN A 424 8.23 -14.29 -14.52
CA GLN A 424 8.01 -13.65 -13.24
C GLN A 424 8.12 -14.74 -12.17
N GLU A 425 9.35 -14.98 -11.73
CA GLU A 425 9.55 -15.85 -10.57
C GLU A 425 9.27 -15.03 -9.31
N PRO A 426 8.44 -15.54 -8.38
CA PRO A 426 8.38 -14.93 -7.07
C PRO A 426 9.76 -15.08 -6.44
N ALA A 427 10.49 -13.98 -6.26
CA ALA A 427 11.71 -13.99 -5.49
C ALA A 427 11.39 -14.53 -4.09
N ALA A 428 12.38 -15.15 -3.43
CA ALA A 428 12.27 -15.55 -2.04
C ALA A 428 11.99 -14.31 -1.20
N ALA A 429 10.72 -14.03 -0.95
CA ALA A 429 10.34 -12.88 -0.15
C ALA A 429 10.83 -13.11 1.28
N VAL A 430 11.43 -12.08 1.89
CA VAL A 430 11.58 -12.08 3.34
C VAL A 430 10.18 -12.16 3.94
N ARG A 431 9.85 -13.31 4.52
CA ARG A 431 8.52 -13.55 5.10
C ARG A 431 8.53 -13.28 6.59
N PRO A 432 7.55 -12.53 7.12
CA PRO A 432 7.37 -12.39 8.54
C PRO A 432 6.99 -13.74 9.18
N LEU A 433 7.53 -14.00 10.37
CA LEU A 433 7.15 -15.13 11.22
C LEU A 433 6.15 -14.66 12.27
N ARG A 434 4.99 -15.33 12.32
CA ARG A 434 3.94 -15.03 13.31
C ARG A 434 4.47 -15.23 14.72
N VAL A 435 4.24 -14.24 15.60
CA VAL A 435 4.59 -14.31 17.02
C VAL A 435 3.31 -14.43 17.84
N ASP A 436 3.01 -15.62 18.32
CA ASP A 436 1.88 -15.85 19.21
C ASP A 436 2.23 -15.45 20.65
N SER A 437 1.91 -14.20 21.02
CA SER A 437 2.05 -13.77 22.41
C SER A 437 0.75 -14.02 23.19
N ARG A 438 0.81 -14.78 24.29
CA ARG A 438 -0.28 -14.84 25.26
C ARG A 438 -0.36 -13.51 26.00
N HIS A 439 -1.43 -12.76 25.77
CA HIS A 439 -1.64 -11.52 26.51
C HIS A 439 -2.22 -11.79 27.89
N GLY A 440 -1.43 -11.53 28.93
CA GLY A 440 -1.91 -11.52 30.32
C GLY A 440 -3.04 -10.50 30.53
N LEU A 441 -3.77 -10.64 31.64
CA LEU A 441 -4.90 -9.76 32.01
C LEU A 441 -4.53 -8.27 31.93
N ARG A 442 -3.34 -7.90 32.41
CA ARG A 442 -2.80 -6.53 32.32
C ARG A 442 -2.71 -5.99 30.89
N GLY A 443 -2.30 -6.82 29.94
CA GLY A 443 -2.23 -6.45 28.52
C GLY A 443 -3.62 -6.25 27.91
N ARG A 444 -4.59 -7.09 28.31
CA ARG A 444 -6.00 -6.93 27.92
C ARG A 444 -6.61 -5.64 28.46
N VAL A 445 -6.36 -5.30 29.72
CA VAL A 445 -6.82 -4.04 30.33
C VAL A 445 -6.19 -2.83 29.66
N ARG A 446 -4.84 -2.81 29.48
CA ARG A 446 -4.14 -1.71 28.80
C ARG A 446 -4.65 -1.48 27.39
N ARG A 447 -4.89 -2.55 26.63
CA ARG A 447 -5.57 -2.44 25.36
C ARG A 447 -6.96 -1.88 25.60
N TRP A 448 -7.82 -2.45 26.43
CA TRP A 448 -9.19 -1.96 26.61
C TRP A 448 -9.27 -0.46 26.93
N VAL A 449 -8.39 0.08 27.78
CA VAL A 449 -8.35 1.53 28.10
C VAL A 449 -7.71 2.42 27.04
N ASP A 450 -7.16 1.84 25.97
CA ASP A 450 -6.35 2.56 24.97
C ASP A 450 -5.18 3.31 25.62
N TRP A 451 -4.42 2.57 26.42
CA TRP A 451 -3.35 3.12 27.26
C TRP A 451 -2.23 3.72 26.40
N GLU A 452 -1.97 5.01 26.58
CA GLU A 452 -0.83 5.73 26.04
C GLU A 452 -0.37 6.82 27.03
N ARG A 453 0.83 7.35 26.80
CA ARG A 453 1.48 8.33 27.67
C ARG A 453 1.79 9.67 26.99
N GLU A 454 1.55 9.77 25.69
CA GLU A 454 1.90 10.92 24.84
C GLU A 454 0.96 12.11 25.08
N THR A 455 -0.33 11.84 25.18
CA THR A 455 -1.37 12.88 25.36
C THR A 455 -1.32 13.37 26.81
N PRO A 456 -1.25 14.68 27.09
CA PRO A 456 -1.38 15.19 28.46
C PRO A 456 -2.73 14.77 29.09
N VAL A 457 -2.75 14.48 30.40
CA VAL A 457 -3.94 13.92 31.07
C VAL A 457 -5.14 14.89 31.01
N GLU A 458 -4.82 16.17 31.05
CA GLU A 458 -5.70 17.32 30.91
C GLU A 458 -6.33 17.45 29.52
N GLU A 459 -5.66 16.96 28.46
CA GLU A 459 -6.20 16.96 27.09
C GLU A 459 -7.11 15.74 26.80
N ILE A 460 -7.13 14.74 27.68
CA ILE A 460 -8.01 13.57 27.52
C ILE A 460 -9.45 13.98 27.85
N ALA A 461 -10.30 14.04 26.83
CA ALA A 461 -11.71 14.36 27.01
C ALA A 461 -12.43 13.26 27.81
N PRO A 462 -13.11 13.56 28.94
CA PRO A 462 -13.77 12.56 29.78
C PRO A 462 -15.15 12.16 29.23
N THR A 463 -15.27 12.06 27.90
CA THR A 463 -16.53 11.82 27.19
C THR A 463 -16.93 10.35 27.14
N THR A 464 -16.02 9.45 27.51
CA THR A 464 -16.27 8.00 27.54
C THR A 464 -15.76 7.40 28.86
N LEU A 465 -16.39 6.31 29.32
CA LEU A 465 -15.93 5.56 30.50
C LEU A 465 -14.47 5.11 30.36
N ARG A 466 -14.06 4.80 29.13
CA ARG A 466 -12.67 4.48 28.80
C ARG A 466 -11.73 5.63 29.14
N ASN A 467 -12.07 6.84 28.70
CA ASN A 467 -11.24 8.02 28.92
C ASN A 467 -11.23 8.43 30.39
N VAL A 468 -12.35 8.31 31.10
CA VAL A 468 -12.40 8.49 32.55
C VAL A 468 -11.47 7.50 33.24
N ALA A 469 -11.57 6.20 32.94
CA ALA A 469 -10.69 5.18 33.50
C ALA A 469 -9.21 5.44 33.17
N LYS A 470 -8.90 5.80 31.92
CA LYS A 470 -7.54 6.14 31.49
C LYS A 470 -6.97 7.34 32.25
N ARG A 471 -7.76 8.41 32.42
CA ARG A 471 -7.37 9.59 33.22
C ARG A 471 -7.13 9.22 34.67
N THR A 472 -8.08 8.56 35.32
CA THR A 472 -7.95 8.13 36.72
C THR A 472 -6.69 7.27 36.93
N LEU A 473 -6.47 6.27 36.08
CA LEU A 473 -5.28 5.42 36.16
C LEU A 473 -3.97 6.18 35.90
N ARG A 474 -3.96 7.17 34.99
CA ARG A 474 -2.76 8.00 34.75
C ARG A 474 -2.48 8.98 35.89
N THR A 475 -3.51 9.47 36.57
CA THR A 475 -3.35 10.35 37.74
C THR A 475 -2.88 9.57 38.96
N LEU A 476 -3.39 8.35 39.18
CA LEU A 476 -2.99 7.48 40.31
C LEU A 476 -1.57 6.89 40.17
N TRP A 477 -0.99 6.93 38.97
CA TRP A 477 0.37 6.44 38.70
C TRP A 477 1.40 7.55 38.48
N LYS A 478 1.01 8.82 38.66
CA LYS A 478 1.96 9.91 38.92
C LYS A 478 2.32 9.87 40.40
#